data_AF-A0A2K8T3Z2-F1
#
_entry.id   AF-A0A2K8T3Z2-F1
#
_cell.length_a   1.000
_cell.length_b   1.000
_cell.length_c   1.000
_cell.angle_alpha   90.00
_cell.angle_beta   90.00
_cell.angle_gamma   90.00
#
_symmetry.space_group_name_H-M   'P 1'
#
loop_
_entity.id
_entity.type
_entity.pdbx_description
1 polymer ?
#
loop_
_entity_poly.entity_id
_entity_poly.type
_entity_poly.pdbx_seq_one_letter_code
_entity_poly.pdbx_strand_id
1 'polypeptide(L)'
;MTVQTRDALDLADAYILSRVSAGGIGKGGNIDINAATLSLIDGAQLQTRTSEASGNQPAGRGDAGNVNVNVTGIVDIAGEKNGFPSGIRSQVNTGTVGNGGNITIDSGSFSLRDRAYLEASTFGQGNAGNVTVLAQDAVSLADSSIFSTVESGGVGKGGNIDINAATLSLIDGATLQTATRRASATAPAGQGDAGNVNVNITGIVDIAGEKNVTPSGIFSFVDTGTVGNGGNITINSGSFSLRDQTQLEATRWGTNTKGEIVLTANASTGTPHRNWQQSPVT
;
A
#
# COMPACT_ATOMS: atom_id res chain seq x y z
N MET A 1 20.44 7.50 -0.05
CA MET A 1 20.84 7.49 -1.47
C MET A 1 19.89 8.41 -2.18
N THR A 2 20.39 9.35 -2.96
CA THR A 2 19.56 10.30 -3.68
C THR A 2 19.83 10.17 -5.17
N VAL A 3 18.78 9.97 -5.97
CA VAL A 3 18.82 10.05 -7.42
C VAL A 3 18.10 11.32 -7.82
N GLN A 4 18.80 12.19 -8.54
CA GLN A 4 18.28 13.47 -8.96
C GLN A 4 18.47 13.60 -10.47
N THR A 5 17.37 13.63 -11.20
CA THR A 5 17.33 13.88 -12.65
C THR A 5 16.45 15.10 -12.92
N ARG A 6 16.76 15.83 -13.99
CA ARG A 6 15.94 16.99 -14.41
C ARG A 6 14.72 16.57 -15.22
N ASP A 7 14.83 15.44 -15.93
CA ASP A 7 13.83 14.95 -16.86
C ASP A 7 13.27 13.62 -16.33
N ALA A 8 13.33 12.53 -17.09
CA ALA A 8 12.83 11.23 -16.67
C ALA A 8 13.85 10.43 -15.85
N LEU A 9 13.36 9.59 -14.95
CA LEU A 9 14.06 8.42 -14.43
C LEU A 9 13.28 7.17 -14.85
N ASP A 10 13.80 6.41 -15.81
CA ASP A 10 13.18 5.19 -16.30
C ASP A 10 14.03 3.98 -15.90
N LEU A 11 13.42 3.07 -15.14
CA LEU A 11 14.03 1.83 -14.70
C LEU A 11 13.24 0.65 -15.27
N ALA A 12 13.94 -0.26 -15.94
CA ALA A 12 13.42 -1.52 -16.44
C ALA A 12 14.30 -2.66 -15.93
N ASP A 13 13.70 -3.68 -15.30
CA ASP A 13 14.44 -4.84 -14.74
C ASP A 13 15.65 -4.42 -13.87
N ALA A 14 15.46 -3.41 -13.03
CA ALA A 14 16.53 -2.78 -12.27
C ALA A 14 16.16 -2.57 -10.79
N TYR A 15 17.17 -2.57 -9.92
CA TYR A 15 16.99 -2.42 -8.48
C TYR A 15 17.79 -1.25 -7.94
N ILE A 16 17.14 -0.37 -7.19
CA ILE A 16 17.82 0.53 -6.26
C ILE A 16 17.59 -0.01 -4.86
N LEU A 17 18.66 -0.41 -4.17
CA LEU A 17 18.59 -1.12 -2.90
C LEU A 17 19.37 -0.40 -1.81
N SER A 18 18.73 -0.21 -0.66
CA SER A 18 19.37 0.13 0.60
C SER A 18 18.96 -0.89 1.66
N ARG A 19 19.89 -1.37 2.49
CA ARG A 19 19.55 -2.38 3.50
C ARG A 19 20.41 -2.34 4.75
N VAL A 20 19.80 -2.73 5.87
CA VAL A 20 20.54 -3.31 6.99
C VAL A 20 20.79 -4.78 6.62
N SER A 21 22.05 -5.13 6.39
CA SER A 21 22.44 -6.49 5.99
C SER A 21 22.37 -7.45 7.19
N ALA A 22 22.42 -8.76 6.94
CA ALA A 22 22.56 -9.76 8.00
C ALA A 22 23.76 -9.42 8.90
N GLY A 23 23.58 -9.54 10.21
CA GLY A 23 24.54 -9.14 11.25
C GLY A 23 24.72 -7.63 11.42
N GLY A 24 24.11 -6.81 10.56
CA GLY A 24 24.16 -5.36 10.63
C GLY A 24 23.33 -4.83 11.80
N ILE A 25 23.86 -3.80 12.48
CA ILE A 25 23.16 -3.05 13.52
C ILE A 25 23.12 -1.58 13.10
N GLY A 26 21.93 -0.99 13.05
CA GLY A 26 21.75 0.42 12.71
C GLY A 26 20.57 0.66 11.77
N LYS A 27 20.36 1.91 11.36
CA LYS A 27 19.27 2.29 10.47
C LYS A 27 19.67 2.11 9.00
N GLY A 28 18.76 1.57 8.20
CA GLY A 28 18.90 1.53 6.75
C GLY A 28 18.91 2.95 6.15
N GLY A 29 19.64 3.14 5.06
CA GLY A 29 19.64 4.42 4.34
C GLY A 29 18.34 4.61 3.57
N ASN A 30 17.91 5.86 3.39
CA ASN A 30 16.75 6.18 2.56
C ASN A 30 17.07 6.06 1.06
N ILE A 31 16.03 5.93 0.24
CA ILE A 31 16.06 6.13 -1.21
C ILE A 31 15.24 7.38 -1.51
N ASP A 32 15.87 8.40 -2.06
CA ASP A 32 15.23 9.68 -2.40
C ASP A 32 15.30 9.87 -3.92
N ILE A 33 14.15 9.93 -4.59
CA ILE A 33 14.04 10.15 -6.04
C ILE A 33 13.50 11.56 -6.28
N ASN A 34 14.19 12.34 -7.09
CA ASN A 34 13.73 13.64 -7.59
C ASN A 34 13.82 13.64 -9.12
N ALA A 35 12.69 13.75 -9.81
CA ALA A 35 12.61 13.69 -11.27
C ALA A 35 11.40 14.47 -11.81
N ALA A 36 11.34 14.69 -13.12
CA ALA A 36 10.12 15.18 -13.77
C ALA A 36 9.11 14.05 -14.00
N THR A 37 9.58 12.86 -14.36
CA THR A 37 8.77 11.62 -14.46
C THR A 37 9.56 10.44 -13.90
N LEU A 38 8.85 9.44 -13.37
CA LEU A 38 9.44 8.18 -12.92
C LEU A 38 8.69 7.01 -13.54
N SER A 39 9.41 6.11 -14.21
CA SER A 39 8.88 4.83 -14.68
C SER A 39 9.61 3.65 -14.03
N LEU A 40 8.86 2.73 -13.42
CA LEU A 40 9.37 1.45 -12.91
C LEU A 40 8.65 0.31 -13.63
N ILE A 41 9.29 -0.28 -14.64
CA ILE A 41 8.68 -1.30 -15.49
C ILE A 41 9.44 -2.63 -15.47
N ASP A 42 8.79 -3.70 -15.93
CA ASP A 42 9.39 -5.01 -16.16
C ASP A 42 10.23 -5.54 -14.97
N GLY A 43 9.65 -5.49 -13.76
CA GLY A 43 10.27 -5.98 -12.54
C GLY A 43 11.19 -5.00 -11.83
N ALA A 44 11.24 -3.74 -12.27
CA ALA A 44 12.05 -2.71 -11.63
C ALA A 44 11.54 -2.36 -10.22
N GLN A 45 12.46 -2.23 -9.25
CA GLN A 45 12.11 -1.99 -7.85
C GLN A 45 13.00 -0.96 -7.13
N LEU A 46 12.37 -0.17 -6.26
CA LEU A 46 13.05 0.60 -5.21
C LEU A 46 12.87 -0.13 -3.88
N GLN A 47 13.97 -0.45 -3.18
CA GLN A 47 13.94 -1.32 -2.02
C GLN A 47 14.71 -0.76 -0.83
N THR A 48 14.03 -0.65 0.30
CA THR A 48 14.65 -0.56 1.63
C THR A 48 14.31 -1.80 2.45
N ARG A 49 15.27 -2.41 3.14
CA ARG A 49 14.96 -3.53 4.04
C ARG A 49 15.93 -3.77 5.19
N THR A 50 15.41 -4.37 6.26
CA THR A 50 16.24 -5.07 7.26
C THR A 50 16.25 -6.54 6.92
N SER A 51 17.45 -7.10 6.70
CA SER A 51 17.61 -8.43 6.09
C SER A 51 17.58 -9.54 7.13
N GLU A 52 16.93 -10.64 6.78
CA GLU A 52 16.95 -11.90 7.54
C GLU A 52 18.37 -12.46 7.72
N ALA A 53 18.50 -13.48 8.58
CA ALA A 53 19.77 -14.16 8.80
C ALA A 53 20.30 -14.78 7.49
N SER A 54 21.61 -14.74 7.28
CA SER A 54 22.23 -15.29 6.08
C SER A 54 23.61 -15.87 6.38
N GLY A 55 23.84 -17.10 5.95
CA GLY A 55 25.07 -17.84 6.27
C GLY A 55 25.30 -17.93 7.78
N ASN A 56 26.46 -17.47 8.24
CA ASN A 56 26.83 -17.44 9.66
C ASN A 56 26.47 -16.11 10.35
N GLN A 57 25.78 -15.20 9.66
CA GLN A 57 25.40 -13.90 10.22
C GLN A 57 23.97 -13.96 10.79
N PRO A 58 23.74 -13.44 12.01
CA PRO A 58 22.39 -13.35 12.55
C PRO A 58 21.53 -12.38 11.72
N ALA A 59 20.22 -12.34 11.99
CA ALA A 59 19.33 -11.37 11.36
C ALA A 59 19.76 -9.93 11.67
N GLY A 60 19.52 -9.01 10.71
CA GLY A 60 19.80 -7.60 10.90
C GLY A 60 18.95 -6.99 12.02
N ARG A 61 19.52 -5.97 12.70
CA ARG A 61 18.83 -5.23 13.77
C ARG A 61 18.86 -3.73 13.51
N GLY A 62 17.69 -3.16 13.27
CA GLY A 62 17.45 -1.73 13.17
C GLY A 62 16.41 -1.42 12.11
N ASP A 63 15.98 -0.16 12.10
CA ASP A 63 14.89 0.31 11.24
C ASP A 63 15.29 0.26 9.77
N ALA A 64 14.36 -0.13 8.89
CA ALA A 64 14.54 0.00 7.45
C ALA A 64 14.54 1.50 7.06
N GLY A 65 15.18 1.81 5.93
CA GLY A 65 15.15 3.17 5.37
C GLY A 65 13.80 3.51 4.75
N ASN A 66 13.52 4.79 4.53
CA ASN A 66 12.33 5.25 3.80
C ASN A 66 12.59 5.27 2.29
N VAL A 67 11.51 5.22 1.51
CA VAL A 67 11.54 5.56 0.07
C VAL A 67 10.71 6.82 -0.15
N ASN A 68 11.36 7.89 -0.61
CA ASN A 68 10.74 9.18 -0.90
C ASN A 68 10.83 9.44 -2.40
N VAL A 69 9.69 9.56 -3.08
CA VAL A 69 9.59 9.85 -4.50
C VAL A 69 8.95 11.22 -4.66
N ASN A 70 9.68 12.18 -5.20
CA ASN A 70 9.23 13.53 -5.49
C ASN A 70 9.33 13.78 -6.99
N VAL A 71 8.19 13.77 -7.67
CA VAL A 71 8.11 13.77 -9.13
C VAL A 71 7.12 14.84 -9.57
N THR A 72 7.54 15.79 -10.41
CA THR A 72 6.61 16.88 -10.77
C THR A 72 5.47 16.44 -11.71
N GLY A 73 5.71 15.40 -12.50
CA GLY A 73 4.76 14.84 -13.46
C GLY A 73 4.21 13.49 -13.00
N ILE A 74 4.37 12.47 -13.84
CA ILE A 74 3.81 11.14 -13.59
C ILE A 74 4.82 10.18 -12.94
N VAL A 75 4.33 9.42 -11.98
CA VAL A 75 4.95 8.17 -11.52
C VAL A 75 4.14 7.01 -12.10
N ASP A 76 4.73 6.20 -12.97
CA ASP A 76 4.12 5.00 -13.59
C ASP A 76 4.90 3.75 -13.16
N ILE A 77 4.24 2.84 -12.46
CA ILE A 77 4.83 1.59 -11.98
C ILE A 77 4.00 0.44 -12.54
N ALA A 78 4.63 -0.42 -13.35
CA ALA A 78 3.90 -1.42 -14.11
C ALA A 78 4.65 -2.72 -14.34
N GLY A 79 3.89 -3.80 -14.42
CA GLY A 79 4.34 -5.07 -14.97
C GLY A 79 5.13 -5.94 -13.98
N GLU A 80 5.51 -7.09 -14.47
CA GLU A 80 6.36 -8.04 -13.77
C GLU A 80 7.33 -8.69 -14.77
N LYS A 81 8.47 -9.15 -14.27
CA LYS A 81 9.43 -9.92 -15.07
C LYS A 81 9.89 -11.14 -14.30
N ASN A 82 9.80 -12.31 -14.91
CA ASN A 82 10.19 -13.60 -14.31
C ASN A 82 9.52 -13.86 -12.94
N GLY A 83 8.27 -13.40 -12.76
CA GLY A 83 7.53 -13.50 -11.50
C GLY A 83 7.94 -12.49 -10.43
N PHE A 84 8.78 -11.50 -10.76
CA PHE A 84 9.09 -10.36 -9.90
C PHE A 84 8.32 -9.13 -10.38
N PRO A 85 7.29 -8.67 -9.65
CA PRO A 85 6.55 -7.47 -10.03
C PRO A 85 7.35 -6.20 -9.84
N SER A 86 7.09 -5.17 -10.64
CA SER A 86 7.63 -3.83 -10.42
C SER A 86 7.05 -3.23 -9.13
N GLY A 87 7.79 -2.35 -8.47
CA GLY A 87 7.26 -1.76 -7.24
C GLY A 87 8.22 -0.99 -6.36
N ILE A 88 7.69 -0.52 -5.23
CA ILE A 88 8.46 0.08 -4.15
C ILE A 88 8.23 -0.72 -2.88
N ARG A 89 9.31 -1.08 -2.21
CA ARG A 89 9.29 -1.95 -1.05
C ARG A 89 10.11 -1.38 0.10
N SER A 90 9.54 -1.36 1.29
CA SER A 90 10.20 -0.98 2.54
C SER A 90 9.84 -1.98 3.64
N GLN A 91 10.78 -2.82 4.04
CA GLN A 91 10.44 -4.00 4.83
C GLN A 91 11.35 -4.33 6.01
N VAL A 92 10.75 -5.01 6.97
CA VAL A 92 11.44 -5.69 8.07
C VAL A 92 11.26 -7.19 7.85
N ASN A 93 12.31 -7.90 7.44
CA ASN A 93 12.19 -9.33 7.08
C ASN A 93 12.07 -10.24 8.31
N THR A 94 11.71 -11.49 8.08
CA THR A 94 11.56 -12.51 9.12
C THR A 94 12.77 -12.62 10.03
N GLY A 95 12.51 -12.72 11.34
CA GLY A 95 13.55 -12.86 12.37
C GLY A 95 14.36 -11.60 12.66
N THR A 96 14.09 -10.49 11.97
CA THR A 96 14.76 -9.19 12.22
C THR A 96 14.06 -8.40 13.32
N VAL A 97 14.75 -7.39 13.86
CA VAL A 97 14.21 -6.46 14.87
C VAL A 97 14.43 -5.03 14.41
N GLY A 98 13.36 -4.25 14.23
CA GLY A 98 13.37 -2.88 13.76
C GLY A 98 12.03 -2.48 13.14
N ASN A 99 11.78 -1.19 12.94
CA ASN A 99 10.56 -0.73 12.28
C ASN A 99 10.74 -0.64 10.76
N GLY A 100 9.66 -0.85 10.03
CA GLY A 100 9.58 -0.60 8.59
C GLY A 100 9.74 0.89 8.29
N GLY A 101 10.39 1.19 7.17
CA GLY A 101 10.44 2.55 6.67
C GLY A 101 9.16 2.90 5.92
N ASN A 102 8.88 4.20 5.81
CA ASN A 102 7.71 4.69 5.09
C ASN A 102 8.00 4.77 3.58
N ILE A 103 6.93 4.70 2.79
CA ILE A 103 6.93 5.01 1.36
C ILE A 103 6.12 6.29 1.19
N THR A 104 6.73 7.31 0.59
CA THR A 104 6.05 8.58 0.28
C THR A 104 6.22 8.90 -1.19
N ILE A 105 5.09 9.09 -1.88
CA ILE A 105 5.04 9.51 -3.28
C ILE A 105 4.38 10.88 -3.32
N ASP A 106 5.09 11.88 -3.82
CA ASP A 106 4.60 13.21 -4.16
C ASP A 106 4.71 13.38 -5.68
N SER A 107 3.56 13.55 -6.35
CA SER A 107 3.45 13.47 -7.81
C SER A 107 2.43 14.43 -8.41
N GLY A 108 2.53 14.72 -9.70
CA GLY A 108 1.41 15.24 -10.48
C GLY A 108 0.31 14.19 -10.63
N SER A 109 0.68 12.99 -11.05
CA SER A 109 -0.22 11.81 -11.11
C SER A 109 0.53 10.53 -10.74
N PHE A 110 -0.18 9.57 -10.17
CA PHE A 110 0.35 8.26 -9.80
C PHE A 110 -0.45 7.13 -10.46
N SER A 111 0.24 6.24 -11.18
CA SER A 111 -0.31 5.03 -11.78
C SER A 111 0.43 3.79 -11.30
N LEU A 112 -0.33 2.78 -10.88
CA LEU A 112 0.18 1.49 -10.42
C LEU A 112 -0.64 0.36 -11.06
N ARG A 113 -0.02 -0.44 -11.93
CA ARG A 113 -0.76 -1.41 -12.74
C ARG A 113 -0.02 -2.71 -13.01
N ASP A 114 -0.74 -3.68 -13.59
CA ASP A 114 -0.17 -4.91 -14.14
C ASP A 114 0.66 -5.69 -13.10
N ARG A 115 0.06 -5.98 -11.94
CA ARG A 115 0.61 -6.73 -10.80
C ARG A 115 1.66 -5.98 -9.97
N ALA A 116 1.94 -4.72 -10.31
CA ALA A 116 2.86 -3.88 -9.54
C ALA A 116 2.35 -3.60 -8.12
N TYR A 117 3.26 -3.25 -7.20
CA TYR A 117 2.89 -2.99 -5.81
C TYR A 117 3.71 -1.91 -5.11
N LEU A 118 3.11 -1.33 -4.07
CA LEU A 118 3.83 -0.62 -3.00
C LEU A 118 3.70 -1.45 -1.71
N GLU A 119 4.78 -1.67 -0.96
CA GLU A 119 4.74 -2.52 0.23
C GLU A 119 5.63 -1.96 1.36
N ALA A 120 5.01 -1.54 2.46
CA ALA A 120 5.67 -1.04 3.66
C ALA A 120 5.49 -1.99 4.87
N SER A 121 5.65 -3.31 4.67
CA SER A 121 5.22 -4.34 5.63
C SER A 121 6.30 -4.84 6.60
N THR A 122 5.87 -5.46 7.69
CA THR A 122 6.76 -6.12 8.68
C THR A 122 6.48 -7.63 8.77
N PHE A 123 7.55 -8.41 8.65
CA PHE A 123 7.61 -9.87 8.84
C PHE A 123 8.42 -10.24 10.10
N GLY A 124 9.05 -9.25 10.73
CA GLY A 124 9.88 -9.39 11.93
C GLY A 124 9.27 -8.69 13.13
N GLN A 125 10.12 -8.34 14.10
CA GLN A 125 9.69 -7.61 15.29
C GLN A 125 9.87 -6.10 15.11
N GLY A 126 8.76 -5.37 15.13
CA GLY A 126 8.69 -3.92 14.96
C GLY A 126 7.52 -3.55 14.05
N ASN A 127 7.14 -2.28 14.07
CA ASN A 127 5.97 -1.81 13.32
C ASN A 127 6.22 -1.81 11.82
N ALA A 128 5.17 -2.02 11.03
CA ALA A 128 5.18 -1.73 9.59
C ALA A 128 5.30 -0.21 9.35
N GLY A 129 5.75 0.17 8.15
CA GLY A 129 5.85 1.56 7.74
C GLY A 129 4.55 2.05 7.08
N ASN A 130 4.34 3.36 7.01
CA ASN A 130 3.18 3.94 6.33
C ASN A 130 3.42 4.05 4.82
N VAL A 131 2.36 4.03 4.03
CA VAL A 131 2.37 4.41 2.62
C VAL A 131 1.55 5.68 2.45
N THR A 132 2.17 6.73 1.90
CA THR A 132 1.50 8.00 1.61
C THR A 132 1.64 8.31 0.12
N VAL A 133 0.52 8.47 -0.57
CA VAL A 133 0.47 8.91 -1.97
C VAL A 133 -0.22 10.26 -2.03
N LEU A 134 0.54 11.27 -2.43
CA LEU A 134 0.11 12.62 -2.71
C LEU A 134 0.21 12.81 -4.23
N ALA A 135 -0.93 12.90 -4.91
CA ALA A 135 -0.99 13.25 -6.32
C ALA A 135 -1.77 14.54 -6.47
N GLN A 136 -1.32 15.46 -7.32
CA GLN A 136 -2.08 16.69 -7.58
C GLN A 136 -3.38 16.39 -8.34
N ASP A 137 -3.31 15.51 -9.35
CA ASP A 137 -4.41 15.23 -10.25
C ASP A 137 -5.06 13.88 -9.94
N ALA A 138 -4.38 12.77 -10.22
CA ALA A 138 -5.03 11.45 -10.21
C ALA A 138 -4.16 10.37 -9.56
N VAL A 139 -4.85 9.44 -8.91
CA VAL A 139 -4.34 8.14 -8.47
C VAL A 139 -5.12 7.05 -9.20
N SER A 140 -4.45 6.24 -10.01
CA SER A 140 -5.05 5.16 -10.81
C SER A 140 -4.37 3.82 -10.55
N LEU A 141 -5.12 2.87 -10.00
CA LEU A 141 -4.66 1.53 -9.70
C LEU A 141 -5.47 0.51 -10.51
N ALA A 142 -4.79 -0.43 -11.17
CA ALA A 142 -5.43 -1.50 -11.93
C ALA A 142 -4.66 -2.83 -11.77
N ASP A 143 -5.29 -3.89 -11.26
CA ASP A 143 -4.59 -5.17 -10.98
C ASP A 143 -3.31 -4.95 -10.15
N SER A 144 -3.39 -4.17 -9.08
CA SER A 144 -2.23 -3.78 -8.29
C SER A 144 -2.55 -3.65 -6.82
N SER A 145 -1.52 -3.52 -5.97
CA SER A 145 -1.74 -3.47 -4.53
C SER A 145 -0.84 -2.51 -3.79
N ILE A 146 -1.42 -1.82 -2.81
CA ILE A 146 -0.67 -1.04 -1.82
C ILE A 146 -0.84 -1.71 -0.46
N PHE A 147 0.27 -2.08 0.17
CA PHE A 147 0.30 -2.82 1.42
C PHE A 147 1.04 -2.06 2.52
N SER A 148 0.44 -2.06 3.72
CA SER A 148 1.13 -1.77 4.98
C SER A 148 0.65 -2.74 6.06
N THR A 149 1.29 -3.90 6.10
CA THR A 149 0.77 -5.07 6.82
C THR A 149 1.74 -5.61 7.86
N VAL A 150 1.18 -6.22 8.90
CA VAL A 150 1.86 -7.16 9.81
C VAL A 150 1.66 -8.55 9.22
N GLU A 151 2.71 -9.05 8.58
CA GLU A 151 2.67 -10.33 7.88
C GLU A 151 2.83 -11.52 8.83
N SER A 152 2.65 -12.75 8.33
CA SER A 152 2.79 -13.95 9.16
C SER A 152 4.18 -14.00 9.81
N GLY A 153 4.24 -14.21 11.13
CA GLY A 153 5.46 -14.14 11.94
C GLY A 153 5.85 -12.74 12.41
N GLY A 154 5.23 -11.70 11.86
CA GLY A 154 5.44 -10.31 12.27
C GLY A 154 4.83 -9.99 13.63
N VAL A 155 5.52 -9.14 14.39
CA VAL A 155 5.06 -8.64 15.70
C VAL A 155 5.25 -7.13 15.76
N GLY A 156 4.16 -6.39 15.71
CA GLY A 156 4.15 -4.93 15.68
C GLY A 156 2.82 -4.40 15.18
N LYS A 157 2.68 -3.08 15.10
CA LYS A 157 1.49 -2.45 14.50
C LYS A 157 1.63 -2.36 12.99
N GLY A 158 0.52 -2.54 12.27
CA GLY A 158 0.39 -2.18 10.86
C GLY A 158 0.53 -0.68 10.68
N GLY A 159 1.07 -0.25 9.55
CA GLY A 159 1.11 1.16 9.18
C GLY A 159 -0.15 1.57 8.43
N ASN A 160 -0.32 2.87 8.24
CA ASN A 160 -1.46 3.43 7.53
C ASN A 160 -1.19 3.55 6.03
N ILE A 161 -2.27 3.58 5.26
CA ILE A 161 -2.26 3.98 3.85
C ILE A 161 -3.03 5.29 3.73
N ASP A 162 -2.37 6.34 3.27
CA ASP A 162 -2.94 7.68 3.09
C ASP A 162 -2.90 8.08 1.61
N ILE A 163 -4.06 8.27 0.98
CA ILE A 163 -4.19 8.67 -0.43
C ILE A 163 -4.81 10.07 -0.50
N ASN A 164 -4.14 11.02 -1.15
CA ASN A 164 -4.64 12.36 -1.41
C ASN A 164 -4.50 12.68 -2.90
N ALA A 165 -5.62 13.01 -3.57
CA ALA A 165 -5.65 13.35 -4.99
C ALA A 165 -6.91 14.10 -5.41
N ALA A 166 -6.99 14.57 -6.65
CA ALA A 166 -8.27 15.07 -7.19
C ALA A 166 -9.20 13.93 -7.61
N THR A 167 -8.67 12.82 -8.11
CA THR A 167 -9.43 11.59 -8.40
C THR A 167 -8.70 10.33 -7.93
N LEU A 168 -9.48 9.32 -7.57
CA LEU A 168 -9.01 7.98 -7.25
C LEU A 168 -9.79 6.94 -8.07
N SER A 169 -9.07 6.05 -8.75
CA SER A 169 -9.63 4.88 -9.42
C SER A 169 -8.95 3.60 -8.94
N LEU A 170 -9.74 2.64 -8.46
CA LEU A 170 -9.31 1.28 -8.10
C LEU A 170 -10.06 0.28 -8.97
N ILE A 171 -9.40 -0.28 -9.99
CA ILE A 171 -10.05 -1.17 -10.96
C ILE A 171 -9.39 -2.53 -11.10
N ASP A 172 -10.13 -3.50 -11.65
CA ASP A 172 -9.61 -4.81 -12.07
C ASP A 172 -8.76 -5.53 -10.99
N GLY A 173 -9.25 -5.58 -9.76
CA GLY A 173 -8.58 -6.24 -8.63
C GLY A 173 -7.58 -5.36 -7.88
N ALA A 174 -7.62 -4.04 -8.08
CA ALA A 174 -6.76 -3.11 -7.35
C ALA A 174 -7.13 -3.01 -5.86
N THR A 175 -6.14 -3.08 -4.97
CA THR A 175 -6.36 -3.07 -3.52
C THR A 175 -5.51 -2.06 -2.75
N LEU A 176 -6.14 -1.41 -1.76
CA LEU A 176 -5.44 -0.74 -0.66
C LEU A 176 -5.62 -1.59 0.59
N GLN A 177 -4.54 -2.04 1.21
CA GLN A 177 -4.65 -3.02 2.28
C GLN A 177 -3.69 -2.78 3.45
N THR A 178 -4.28 -2.56 4.63
CA THR A 178 -3.65 -2.72 5.93
C THR A 178 -4.19 -4.01 6.57
N ALA A 179 -3.32 -4.80 7.18
CA ALA A 179 -3.77 -6.06 7.79
C ALA A 179 -2.80 -6.62 8.82
N THR A 180 -3.33 -7.47 9.71
CA THR A 180 -2.53 -8.47 10.45
C THR A 180 -2.89 -9.84 9.92
N ARG A 181 -1.92 -10.57 9.36
CA ARG A 181 -2.13 -11.81 8.59
C ARG A 181 -2.18 -13.06 9.45
N ARG A 182 -3.01 -14.02 9.05
CA ARG A 182 -3.09 -15.36 9.66
C ARG A 182 -1.75 -16.11 9.59
N ALA A 183 -1.68 -17.21 10.33
CA ALA A 183 -0.56 -18.14 10.23
C ALA A 183 -0.38 -18.64 8.80
N SER A 184 0.88 -18.85 8.42
CA SER A 184 1.26 -19.48 7.15
C SER A 184 1.87 -20.86 7.42
N ALA A 185 2.27 -21.57 6.36
CA ALA A 185 2.93 -22.86 6.50
C ALA A 185 4.30 -22.77 7.22
N THR A 186 4.91 -21.59 7.24
CA THR A 186 6.29 -21.38 7.71
C THR A 186 6.41 -20.39 8.87
N ALA A 187 5.32 -19.71 9.25
CA ALA A 187 5.33 -18.72 10.32
C ALA A 187 4.01 -18.71 11.11
N PRO A 188 4.04 -18.40 12.41
CA PRO A 188 2.84 -18.22 13.20
C PRO A 188 2.01 -17.03 12.70
N ALA A 189 0.79 -16.89 13.21
CA ALA A 189 -0.05 -15.73 12.94
C ALA A 189 0.64 -14.43 13.37
N GLY A 190 0.46 -13.37 12.59
CA GLY A 190 0.93 -12.02 12.94
C GLY A 190 0.29 -11.53 14.24
N GLN A 191 1.00 -10.64 14.93
CA GLN A 191 0.55 -10.07 16.21
C GLN A 191 0.69 -8.55 16.20
N GLY A 192 -0.43 -7.88 16.40
CA GLY A 192 -0.59 -6.45 16.59
C GLY A 192 -1.77 -5.89 15.80
N ASP A 193 -2.08 -4.63 16.06
CA ASP A 193 -3.21 -3.95 15.41
C ASP A 193 -2.91 -3.70 13.93
N ALA A 194 -3.92 -3.83 13.06
CA ALA A 194 -3.83 -3.35 11.68
C ALA A 194 -3.84 -1.82 11.66
N GLY A 195 -3.27 -1.22 10.61
CA GLY A 195 -3.34 0.23 10.39
C GLY A 195 -4.64 0.66 9.72
N ASN A 196 -4.80 1.96 9.51
CA ASN A 196 -5.97 2.55 8.86
C ASN A 196 -5.73 2.80 7.37
N VAL A 197 -6.82 2.89 6.59
CA VAL A 197 -6.78 3.44 5.24
C VAL A 197 -7.56 4.75 5.19
N ASN A 198 -6.88 5.84 4.81
CA ASN A 198 -7.47 7.16 4.68
C ASN A 198 -7.39 7.62 3.21
N VAL A 199 -8.53 7.96 2.64
CA VAL A 199 -8.68 8.42 1.27
C VAL A 199 -9.30 9.81 1.29
N ASN A 200 -8.55 10.83 0.88
CA ASN A 200 -9.04 12.21 0.81
C ASN A 200 -8.96 12.71 -0.63
N ILE A 201 -10.11 12.70 -1.30
CA ILE A 201 -10.23 13.00 -2.72
C ILE A 201 -11.12 14.22 -2.88
N THR A 202 -10.70 15.21 -3.67
CA THR A 202 -11.54 16.41 -3.87
C THR A 202 -12.68 16.15 -4.86
N GLY A 203 -12.44 15.29 -5.85
CA GLY A 203 -13.39 14.87 -6.86
C GLY A 203 -13.95 13.47 -6.61
N ILE A 204 -13.70 12.57 -7.56
CA ILE A 204 -14.36 11.26 -7.64
C ILE A 204 -13.47 10.16 -7.09
N VAL A 205 -14.05 9.29 -6.26
CA VAL A 205 -13.55 7.94 -5.97
C VAL A 205 -14.39 6.95 -6.76
N ASP A 206 -13.75 6.17 -7.63
CA ASP A 206 -14.36 5.11 -8.41
C ASP A 206 -13.66 3.78 -8.12
N ILE A 207 -14.37 2.82 -7.54
CA ILE A 207 -13.86 1.47 -7.30
C ILE A 207 -14.74 0.53 -8.12
N ALA A 208 -14.12 -0.29 -8.97
CA ALA A 208 -14.87 -1.19 -9.85
C ALA A 208 -14.11 -2.48 -10.20
N GLY A 209 -14.83 -3.54 -10.50
CA GLY A 209 -14.27 -4.74 -11.11
C GLY A 209 -13.61 -5.70 -10.12
N GLU A 210 -13.31 -6.88 -10.64
CA GLU A 210 -12.51 -7.91 -9.99
C GLU A 210 -11.53 -8.48 -11.02
N LYS A 211 -10.44 -9.10 -10.56
CA LYS A 211 -9.54 -9.86 -11.42
C LYS A 211 -9.06 -11.10 -10.71
N ASN A 212 -9.18 -12.24 -11.39
CA ASN A 212 -8.78 -13.55 -10.86
C ASN A 212 -9.31 -13.78 -9.43
N VAL A 213 -10.61 -13.57 -9.22
CA VAL A 213 -11.32 -13.64 -7.93
C VAL A 213 -10.89 -12.64 -6.84
N THR A 214 -10.01 -11.69 -7.17
CA THR A 214 -9.63 -10.59 -6.28
C THR A 214 -10.50 -9.37 -6.62
N PRO A 215 -11.42 -8.96 -5.74
CA PRO A 215 -12.22 -7.77 -5.96
C PRO A 215 -11.36 -6.52 -5.81
N SER A 216 -11.68 -5.47 -6.58
CA SER A 216 -11.14 -4.14 -6.30
C SER A 216 -11.68 -3.65 -4.96
N GLY A 217 -10.84 -3.05 -4.12
CA GLY A 217 -11.30 -2.70 -2.79
C GLY A 217 -10.31 -2.06 -1.84
N ILE A 218 -10.84 -1.69 -0.68
CA ILE A 218 -10.07 -1.14 0.44
C ILE A 218 -10.29 -2.03 1.66
N PHE A 219 -9.19 -2.42 2.26
CA PHE A 219 -9.14 -3.45 3.28
C PHE A 219 -8.31 -2.98 4.48
N SER A 220 -8.87 -3.14 5.67
CA SER A 220 -8.24 -2.83 6.94
C SER A 220 -8.68 -3.85 7.97
N PHE A 221 -8.00 -5.00 8.03
CA PHE A 221 -8.52 -6.15 8.78
C PHE A 221 -7.49 -6.93 9.57
N VAL A 222 -7.99 -7.74 10.49
CA VAL A 222 -7.19 -8.66 11.27
C VAL A 222 -7.72 -10.06 11.01
N ASP A 223 -6.86 -10.90 10.41
CA ASP A 223 -7.20 -12.24 9.96
C ASP A 223 -7.60 -13.18 11.11
N THR A 224 -8.31 -14.26 10.78
CA THR A 224 -8.62 -15.33 11.73
C THR A 224 -7.35 -15.90 12.39
N GLY A 225 -7.41 -16.10 13.72
CA GLY A 225 -6.32 -16.72 14.49
C GLY A 225 -5.15 -15.77 14.81
N THR A 226 -5.27 -14.48 14.52
CA THR A 226 -4.27 -13.45 14.87
C THR A 226 -4.62 -12.73 16.18
N VAL A 227 -3.67 -11.95 16.70
CA VAL A 227 -3.85 -11.11 17.90
C VAL A 227 -3.76 -9.65 17.50
N GLY A 228 -4.79 -8.85 17.76
CA GLY A 228 -4.81 -7.42 17.43
C GLY A 228 -6.22 -6.92 17.10
N ASN A 229 -6.32 -5.62 16.85
CA ASN A 229 -7.55 -4.96 16.42
C ASN A 229 -7.49 -4.57 14.94
N GLY A 230 -8.62 -4.67 14.24
CA GLY A 230 -8.76 -4.10 12.89
C GLY A 230 -8.62 -2.57 12.93
N GLY A 231 -8.11 -2.00 11.85
CA GLY A 231 -8.11 -0.55 11.67
C GLY A 231 -9.41 -0.04 11.06
N ASN A 232 -9.44 1.26 10.79
CA ASN A 232 -10.56 1.96 10.18
C ASN A 232 -10.31 2.28 8.70
N ILE A 233 -11.39 2.43 7.94
CA ILE A 233 -11.37 2.98 6.59
C ILE A 233 -12.11 4.31 6.60
N THR A 234 -11.45 5.39 6.22
CA THR A 234 -12.05 6.72 6.08
C THR A 234 -11.95 7.19 4.64
N ILE A 235 -13.08 7.49 4.00
CA ILE A 235 -13.12 8.04 2.64
C ILE A 235 -13.84 9.38 2.66
N ASN A 236 -13.10 10.45 2.33
CA ASN A 236 -13.61 11.78 2.08
C ASN A 236 -13.54 12.04 0.57
N SER A 237 -14.68 12.32 -0.06
CA SER A 237 -14.76 12.54 -1.52
C SER A 237 -15.79 13.60 -1.90
N GLY A 238 -15.66 14.16 -3.10
CA GLY A 238 -16.75 14.94 -3.72
C GLY A 238 -17.86 14.02 -4.27
N SER A 239 -17.47 12.87 -4.80
CA SER A 239 -18.37 11.80 -5.26
C SER A 239 -17.73 10.43 -5.07
N PHE A 240 -18.57 9.41 -4.89
CA PHE A 240 -18.15 8.05 -4.57
C PHE A 240 -18.97 7.02 -5.36
N SER A 241 -18.30 6.08 -6.03
CA SER A 241 -18.91 4.98 -6.80
C SER A 241 -18.27 3.63 -6.47
N LEU A 242 -19.12 2.61 -6.28
CA LEU A 242 -18.77 1.20 -6.12
C LEU A 242 -19.56 0.38 -7.14
N ARG A 243 -18.89 -0.33 -8.05
CA ARG A 243 -19.53 -1.10 -9.13
C ARG A 243 -18.83 -2.45 -9.36
N ASP A 244 -19.50 -3.39 -9.99
CA ASP A 244 -18.84 -4.57 -10.58
C ASP A 244 -17.96 -5.38 -9.58
N GLN A 245 -18.54 -5.90 -8.50
CA GLN A 245 -17.85 -6.76 -7.50
C GLN A 245 -16.70 -6.10 -6.73
N THR A 246 -17.02 -5.04 -5.99
CA THR A 246 -16.06 -4.31 -5.14
C THR A 246 -16.27 -4.57 -3.66
N GLN A 247 -15.21 -4.38 -2.87
CA GLN A 247 -15.25 -4.60 -1.42
C GLN A 247 -14.64 -3.45 -0.62
N LEU A 248 -15.33 -3.04 0.44
CA LEU A 248 -14.76 -2.25 1.54
C LEU A 248 -14.86 -3.09 2.81
N GLU A 249 -13.76 -3.32 3.50
CA GLU A 249 -13.73 -4.17 4.68
C GLU A 249 -12.84 -3.62 5.79
N ALA A 250 -13.46 -3.19 6.88
CA ALA A 250 -12.79 -2.84 8.13
C ALA A 250 -13.23 -3.81 9.23
N THR A 251 -12.69 -5.03 9.24
CA THR A 251 -13.22 -6.14 10.06
C THR A 251 -12.14 -6.80 10.91
N ARG A 252 -12.56 -7.34 12.05
CA ARG A 252 -11.82 -8.37 12.78
C ARG A 252 -12.62 -9.67 12.76
N TRP A 253 -12.01 -10.77 12.36
CA TRP A 253 -12.59 -12.11 12.60
C TRP A 253 -12.12 -12.62 13.99
N GLY A 254 -12.68 -12.08 15.09
CA GLY A 254 -12.32 -12.38 16.49
C GLY A 254 -13.05 -11.49 17.54
N THR A 255 -12.84 -11.74 18.86
CA THR A 255 -13.76 -11.32 19.95
C THR A 255 -13.58 -9.93 20.61
N ASN A 256 -12.88 -8.94 20.05
CA ASN A 256 -12.90 -7.57 20.62
C ASN A 256 -12.70 -6.46 19.55
N THR A 257 -13.57 -5.44 19.63
CA THR A 257 -13.69 -4.17 18.88
C THR A 257 -13.67 -4.22 17.34
N LYS A 258 -14.77 -3.72 16.73
CA LYS A 258 -15.01 -3.65 15.28
C LYS A 258 -14.21 -2.49 14.66
N GLY A 259 -13.60 -2.71 13.50
CA GLY A 259 -13.14 -1.60 12.66
C GLY A 259 -14.35 -0.79 12.17
N GLU A 260 -14.16 0.50 11.96
CA GLU A 260 -15.18 1.41 11.46
C GLU A 260 -14.91 1.76 9.99
N ILE A 261 -15.96 1.74 9.17
CA ILE A 261 -15.94 2.30 7.82
C ILE A 261 -16.73 3.61 7.86
N VAL A 262 -16.03 4.74 7.69
CA VAL A 262 -16.63 6.07 7.63
C VAL A 262 -16.54 6.58 6.19
N LEU A 263 -17.70 6.81 5.59
CA LEU A 263 -17.82 7.35 4.24
C LEU A 263 -18.43 8.75 4.31
N THR A 264 -17.66 9.75 3.89
CA THR A 264 -18.13 11.14 3.78
C THR A 264 -18.02 11.58 2.32
N ALA A 265 -19.17 11.75 1.67
CA ALA A 265 -19.26 12.33 0.33
C ALA A 265 -19.92 13.71 0.41
N ASN A 266 -19.17 14.75 0.07
CA ASN A 266 -19.69 16.12 -0.01
C ASN A 266 -20.09 16.39 -1.45
N ALA A 267 -21.35 16.14 -1.80
CA ALA A 267 -21.86 16.42 -3.13
C ALA A 267 -21.58 17.88 -3.52
N SER A 268 -21.01 18.10 -4.70
CA SER A 268 -20.98 19.43 -5.31
C SER A 268 -22.42 19.94 -5.42
N THR A 269 -22.66 21.24 -5.18
CA THR A 269 -23.98 21.90 -5.26
C THR A 269 -24.62 21.90 -6.66
N GLY A 270 -24.13 21.10 -7.59
CA GLY A 270 -24.76 20.80 -8.88
C GLY A 270 -25.93 19.85 -8.70
N THR A 271 -27.04 20.14 -9.39
CA THR A 271 -28.29 19.37 -9.36
C THR A 271 -28.06 17.85 -9.43
N PRO A 272 -28.62 17.06 -8.50
CA PRO A 272 -28.44 15.61 -8.48
C PRO A 272 -29.02 14.97 -9.75
N HIS A 273 -28.25 14.08 -10.39
CA HIS A 273 -28.80 13.14 -11.36
C HIS A 273 -29.77 12.18 -10.64
N ARG A 274 -30.91 11.89 -11.29
CA ARG A 274 -32.14 11.28 -10.76
C ARG A 274 -31.95 10.14 -9.73
N ASN A 275 -32.82 10.19 -8.70
CA ASN A 275 -32.96 9.31 -7.54
C ASN A 275 -33.01 7.80 -7.82
N TRP A 276 -32.37 7.04 -6.93
CA TRP A 276 -32.29 5.56 -6.86
C TRP A 276 -33.55 4.88 -6.26
N GLN A 277 -34.72 5.51 -6.34
CA GLN A 277 -35.98 4.89 -5.93
C GLN A 277 -37.05 5.15 -6.99
N GLN A 278 -37.14 4.25 -7.97
CA GLN A 278 -38.41 3.91 -8.58
C GLN A 278 -38.49 2.39 -8.69
N SER A 279 -39.28 1.78 -7.79
CA SER A 279 -39.75 0.41 -7.97
C SER A 279 -40.53 0.31 -9.28
N PRO A 280 -40.45 -0.79 -10.03
CA PRO A 280 -41.35 -1.01 -11.15
C PRO A 280 -42.76 -1.23 -10.57
N VAL A 281 -43.68 -0.33 -10.89
CA VAL A 281 -45.11 -0.63 -10.86
C VAL A 281 -45.40 -1.37 -12.15
N THR A 282 -45.67 -2.67 -12.06
CA THR A 282 -46.81 -3.40 -12.66
C THR A 282 -46.75 -4.85 -12.19
#